data_AF-A0A086LB35-F1
#
_entry.id   AF-A0A086LB35-F1
#
_cell.length_a   1.000
_cell.length_b   1.000
_cell.length_c   1.000
_cell.angle_alpha   90.00
_cell.angle_beta   90.00
_cell.angle_gamma   90.00
#
_symmetry.space_group_name_H-M   'P 1'
#
loop_
_entity.id
_entity.type
_entity.pdbx_description
1 polymer ?
#
loop_
_entity_poly.entity_id
_entity_poly.type
_entity_poly.pdbx_seq_one_letter_code
_entity_poly.pdbx_strand_id
1 'polypeptide(L)'
;MAVAPPDPQQLCQVLEGTYSQNEEVRRTSEQYLQTISPSPGLLAALLKIVQHDQIDVGVRTSAAVMLKNEVKKHWDCPGAGLDENEEDASSARKKEEFYSGEEKTFIKDNIYQALIQVCPVSQPVSQQLLECIRLIALHDYPSR
;
A
#
# COMPACT_ATOMS: atom_id res chain seq x y z
N MET A 1 -4.36 -19.74 -8.88
CA MET A 1 -4.53 -18.92 -10.09
C MET A 1 -3.71 -17.67 -9.89
N ALA A 2 -2.68 -17.44 -10.71
CA ALA A 2 -1.89 -16.21 -10.62
C ALA A 2 -2.81 -15.05 -11.04
N VAL A 3 -3.22 -14.23 -10.06
CA VAL A 3 -3.92 -12.97 -10.35
C VAL A 3 -2.93 -12.13 -11.16
N ALA A 4 -3.34 -11.70 -12.35
CA ALA A 4 -2.55 -10.80 -13.16
C ALA A 4 -2.28 -9.50 -12.37
N PRO A 5 -1.10 -8.88 -12.50
CA PRO A 5 -0.83 -7.62 -11.82
C PRO A 5 -1.92 -6.60 -12.18
N PRO A 6 -2.42 -5.81 -11.21
CA PRO A 6 -3.49 -4.87 -11.47
C PRO A 6 -3.06 -3.84 -12.52
N ASP A 7 -3.90 -3.62 -13.54
CA ASP A 7 -3.64 -2.65 -14.59
C ASP A 7 -3.47 -1.25 -13.99
N PRO A 8 -2.34 -0.55 -14.24
CA PRO A 8 -2.05 0.73 -13.59
C PRO A 8 -3.06 1.82 -13.96
N GLN A 9 -3.60 1.78 -15.19
CA GLN A 9 -4.64 2.72 -15.63
C GLN A 9 -5.97 2.50 -14.90
N GLN A 10 -6.37 1.24 -14.71
CA GLN A 10 -7.56 0.89 -13.96
C GLN A 10 -7.40 1.28 -12.49
N LEU A 11 -6.22 1.03 -11.91
CA LEU A 11 -5.92 1.41 -10.54
C LEU A 11 -6.00 2.93 -10.33
N CYS A 12 -5.49 3.74 -11.28
CA CYS A 12 -5.62 5.19 -11.22
C CYS A 12 -7.09 5.66 -11.23
N GLN A 13 -7.93 5.10 -12.11
CA GLN A 13 -9.36 5.45 -12.16
C GLN A 13 -10.09 5.07 -10.88
N VAL A 14 -9.78 3.90 -10.32
CA VAL A 14 -10.40 3.46 -9.06
C VAL A 14 -9.97 4.38 -7.92
N LEU A 15 -8.67 4.70 -7.84
CA LEU A 15 -8.12 5.62 -6.84
C LEU A 15 -8.73 7.03 -6.98
N GLU A 16 -8.94 7.52 -8.19
CA GLU A 16 -9.67 8.78 -8.44
C GLU A 16 -11.10 8.72 -7.89
N GLY A 17 -11.79 7.60 -8.08
CA GLY A 17 -13.12 7.38 -7.54
C GLY A 17 -13.20 7.42 -6.01
N THR A 18 -12.11 7.11 -5.28
CA THR A 18 -12.10 7.10 -3.80
C THR A 18 -12.32 8.47 -3.15
N TYR A 19 -12.03 9.55 -3.87
CA TYR A 19 -12.28 10.92 -3.39
C TYR A 19 -13.32 11.67 -4.25
N SER A 20 -14.08 10.93 -5.06
CA SER A 20 -15.19 11.50 -5.82
C SER A 20 -16.31 12.01 -4.89
N GLN A 21 -17.00 13.07 -5.31
CA GLN A 21 -18.16 13.62 -4.59
C GLN A 21 -19.36 12.66 -4.61
N ASN A 22 -19.39 11.71 -5.54
CA ASN A 22 -20.46 10.73 -5.65
C ASN A 22 -20.20 9.56 -4.70
N GLU A 23 -21.08 9.38 -3.70
CA GLU A 23 -20.94 8.34 -2.68
C GLU A 23 -20.93 6.93 -3.26
N GLU A 24 -21.73 6.68 -4.30
CA GLU A 24 -21.81 5.36 -4.95
C GLU A 24 -20.50 5.00 -5.64
N VAL A 25 -19.88 5.97 -6.33
CA VAL A 25 -18.57 5.81 -6.97
C VAL A 25 -17.50 5.55 -5.94
N ARG A 26 -17.46 6.34 -4.85
CA ARG A 26 -16.50 6.16 -3.77
C ARG A 26 -16.59 4.76 -3.16
N ARG A 27 -17.80 4.32 -2.81
CA ARG A 27 -18.04 3.00 -2.21
C ARG A 27 -17.63 1.87 -3.16
N THR A 28 -17.96 1.99 -4.44
CA THR A 28 -17.61 1.00 -5.46
C THR A 28 -16.09 0.91 -5.64
N SER A 29 -15.41 2.06 -5.67
CA SER A 29 -13.96 2.12 -5.76
C SER A 29 -13.28 1.51 -4.54
N GLU A 30 -13.71 1.85 -3.33
CA GLU A 30 -13.16 1.29 -2.10
C GLU A 30 -13.38 -0.24 -2.02
N GLN A 31 -14.57 -0.73 -2.41
CA GLN A 31 -14.83 -2.18 -2.48
C GLN A 31 -13.93 -2.87 -3.50
N TYR A 32 -13.71 -2.25 -4.66
CA TYR A 32 -12.78 -2.80 -5.65
C TYR A 32 -11.35 -2.87 -5.11
N LEU A 33 -10.86 -1.79 -4.46
CA LEU A 33 -9.54 -1.77 -3.83
C LEU A 33 -9.39 -2.83 -2.73
N GLN A 34 -10.44 -3.08 -1.96
CA GLN A 34 -10.47 -4.17 -0.97
C GLN A 34 -10.47 -5.55 -1.62
N THR A 35 -11.07 -5.71 -2.81
CA THR A 35 -11.12 -6.99 -3.51
C THR A 35 -9.77 -7.36 -4.13
N ILE A 36 -9.01 -6.36 -4.60
CA ILE A 36 -7.66 -6.56 -5.13
C ILE A 36 -6.58 -6.59 -4.04
N SER A 37 -6.91 -6.20 -2.80
CA SER A 37 -6.00 -6.24 -1.66
C SER A 37 -6.19 -7.54 -0.88
N PRO A 38 -5.13 -8.33 -0.60
CA PRO A 38 -3.78 -8.23 -1.14
C PRO A 38 -3.61 -9.03 -2.46
N SER A 39 -2.90 -8.46 -3.44
CA SER A 39 -2.57 -9.13 -4.71
C SER A 39 -1.10 -8.93 -5.11
N PRO A 40 -0.46 -9.93 -5.74
CA PRO A 40 0.91 -9.82 -6.21
C PRO A 40 1.03 -8.71 -7.28
N GLY A 41 2.09 -7.90 -7.17
CA GLY A 41 2.36 -6.77 -8.04
C GLY A 41 1.65 -5.46 -7.64
N LEU A 42 0.72 -5.50 -6.68
CA LEU A 42 -0.02 -4.31 -6.23
C LEU A 42 0.91 -3.29 -5.56
N LEU A 43 1.82 -3.72 -4.69
CA LEU A 43 2.75 -2.80 -4.02
C LEU A 43 3.63 -2.07 -5.05
N ALA A 44 4.17 -2.81 -6.01
CA ALA A 44 4.99 -2.24 -7.07
C ALA A 44 4.19 -1.27 -7.96
N ALA A 45 2.93 -1.60 -8.28
CA ALA A 45 2.04 -0.73 -9.04
C ALA A 45 1.74 0.58 -8.28
N LEU A 46 1.41 0.49 -6.98
CA LEU A 46 1.15 1.66 -6.13
C LEU A 46 2.38 2.57 -6.04
N LEU A 47 3.58 2.00 -5.85
CA LEU A 47 4.81 2.80 -5.78
C LEU A 47 5.09 3.55 -7.10
N LYS A 48 4.89 2.89 -8.25
CA LYS A 48 5.05 3.51 -9.57
C LYS A 48 4.06 4.66 -9.77
N ILE A 49 2.80 4.51 -9.35
CA ILE A 49 1.79 5.59 -9.42
C ILE A 49 2.21 6.77 -8.56
N VAL A 50 2.71 6.52 -7.34
CA VAL A 50 3.19 7.56 -6.43
C VAL A 50 4.37 8.35 -7.01
N GLN A 51 5.29 7.67 -7.71
CA GLN A 51 6.45 8.30 -8.35
C GLN A 51 6.11 9.08 -9.62
N HIS A 52 4.96 8.83 -10.25
CA HIS A 52 4.61 9.46 -11.51
C HIS A 52 4.08 10.89 -11.28
N ASP A 53 4.83 11.89 -11.74
CA ASP A 53 4.55 13.30 -11.48
C ASP A 53 3.33 13.85 -12.25
N GLN A 54 3.02 13.27 -13.42
CA GLN A 54 1.87 13.63 -14.26
C GLN A 54 0.51 13.18 -13.69
N ILE A 55 0.50 12.36 -12.63
CA ILE A 55 -0.73 11.88 -12.00
C ILE A 55 -1.18 12.90 -10.96
N ASP A 56 -2.49 13.12 -10.87
CA ASP A 56 -3.09 14.04 -9.91
C ASP A 56 -2.65 13.76 -8.47
N VAL A 57 -2.50 14.83 -7.69
CA VAL A 57 -2.06 14.75 -6.29
C VAL A 57 -3.02 13.90 -5.45
N GLY A 58 -4.33 13.96 -5.71
CA GLY A 58 -5.35 13.15 -5.05
C GLY A 58 -5.12 11.67 -5.29
N VAL A 59 -5.00 11.24 -6.55
CA VAL A 59 -4.71 9.84 -6.91
C VAL A 59 -3.40 9.35 -6.28
N ARG A 60 -2.32 10.14 -6.34
CA ARG A 60 -1.03 9.78 -5.72
C ARG A 60 -1.12 9.67 -4.20
N THR A 61 -1.90 10.54 -3.57
CA THR A 61 -2.10 10.49 -2.11
C THR A 61 -2.88 9.25 -1.73
N SER A 62 -3.98 8.95 -2.44
CA SER A 62 -4.74 7.71 -2.24
C SER A 62 -3.88 6.46 -2.47
N ALA A 63 -3.04 6.45 -3.51
CA ALA A 63 -2.09 5.36 -3.77
C ALA A 63 -1.09 5.17 -2.62
N ALA A 64 -0.52 6.26 -2.10
CA ALA A 64 0.42 6.20 -0.99
C ALA A 64 -0.25 5.76 0.33
N VAL A 65 -1.49 6.18 0.57
CA VAL A 65 -2.29 5.72 1.72
C VAL A 65 -2.56 4.21 1.61
N MET A 66 -2.93 3.73 0.42
CA MET A 66 -3.16 2.31 0.19
C MET A 66 -1.86 1.51 0.38
N LEU A 67 -0.74 1.98 -0.19
CA LEU A 67 0.57 1.36 -0.02
C LEU A 67 0.93 1.23 1.47
N LYS A 68 0.73 2.29 2.25
CA LYS A 68 0.94 2.26 3.71
C LYS A 68 0.06 1.22 4.39
N ASN A 69 -1.22 1.17 4.04
CA ASN A 69 -2.16 0.22 4.62
C ASN A 69 -1.77 -1.23 4.28
N GLU A 70 -1.29 -1.48 3.06
CA GLU A 70 -0.79 -2.79 2.67
C GLU A 70 0.47 -3.19 3.45
N VAL A 71 1.44 -2.27 3.57
CA VAL A 71 2.64 -2.49 4.39
C VAL A 71 2.25 -2.76 5.85
N LYS A 72 1.36 -1.94 6.43
CA LYS A 72 0.89 -2.12 7.81
C LYS A 72 0.23 -3.49 8.05
N LYS A 73 -0.57 -3.97 7.09
CA LYS A 73 -1.36 -5.20 7.24
C LYS A 73 -0.61 -6.48 6.85
N HIS A 74 0.29 -6.40 5.88
CA HIS A 74 0.82 -7.58 5.17
C HIS A 74 2.36 -7.62 5.08
N TRP A 75 3.08 -6.62 5.58
CA TRP A 75 4.56 -6.61 5.54
C TRP A 75 5.16 -7.70 6.43
N ASP A 76 4.59 -7.91 7.62
CA ASP A 76 4.99 -8.96 8.54
C ASP A 76 3.73 -9.51 9.20
N CYS A 77 3.38 -10.77 8.90
CA CYS A 77 2.48 -11.53 9.76
C CYS A 77 3.31 -12.43 10.69
N PRO A 78 3.80 -11.93 11.84
CA PRO A 78 3.78 -12.67 13.07
C PRO A 78 2.55 -12.18 13.84
N GLY A 79 1.65 -13.08 14.26
CA GLY A 79 0.63 -12.66 15.23
C GLY A 79 1.34 -12.20 16.50
N ALA A 80 1.48 -10.89 16.73
CA ALA A 80 1.87 -10.28 18.00
C ALA A 80 1.97 -8.74 17.88
N GLY A 81 0.94 -8.07 18.39
CA GLY A 81 1.14 -6.98 19.36
C GLY A 81 1.61 -5.62 18.83
N LEU A 82 0.70 -4.84 18.26
CA LEU A 82 0.68 -3.37 18.40
C LEU A 82 -0.76 -2.82 18.44
N ASP A 83 -1.70 -3.56 19.03
CA ASP A 83 -2.97 -2.99 19.49
C ASP A 83 -3.30 -3.65 20.84
N GLU A 84 -3.28 -2.87 21.91
CA GLU A 84 -3.50 -3.33 23.28
C GLU A 84 -4.98 -3.60 23.58
N ASN A 85 -5.86 -3.78 22.58
CA ASN A 85 -7.29 -3.87 22.89
C ASN A 85 -8.18 -4.50 21.82
N GLU A 86 -7.91 -5.71 21.34
CA GLU A 86 -8.97 -6.53 20.72
C GLU A 86 -8.86 -8.00 21.15
N GLU A 87 -9.66 -8.34 22.16
CA GLU A 87 -10.06 -9.70 22.51
C GLU A 87 -10.94 -10.27 21.40
N ASP A 88 -10.36 -10.85 20.34
CA ASP A 88 -11.07 -11.91 19.60
C ASP A 88 -10.08 -12.91 19.01
N ALA A 89 -9.89 -13.98 19.78
CA ALA A 89 -9.17 -15.17 19.35
C ALA A 89 -10.05 -15.96 18.38
N SER A 90 -9.85 -15.81 17.05
CA SER A 90 -10.33 -16.78 16.04
C SER A 90 -9.82 -16.51 14.62
N SER A 91 -8.54 -16.82 14.34
CA SER A 91 -8.17 -17.55 13.11
C SER A 91 -6.67 -17.77 13.01
N ALA A 92 -6.24 -18.98 13.35
CA ALA A 92 -5.05 -19.61 12.77
C ALA A 92 -5.28 -19.89 11.27
N ARG A 93 -5.49 -18.84 10.46
CA ARG A 93 -5.43 -18.96 9.00
C ARG A 93 -3.96 -18.99 8.62
N LYS A 94 -3.59 -20.08 7.97
CA LYS A 94 -2.39 -20.30 7.14
C LYS A 94 -1.63 -19.00 6.88
N LYS A 95 -0.36 -18.96 7.29
CA LYS A 95 0.59 -17.85 7.08
C LYS A 95 0.80 -17.66 5.56
N GLU A 96 -0.18 -17.10 4.87
CA GLU A 96 -0.09 -16.79 3.45
C GLU A 96 0.78 -15.54 3.37
N GLU A 97 2.05 -15.72 3.00
CA GLU A 97 2.87 -14.61 2.52
C GLU A 97 2.20 -14.07 1.26
N PHE A 98 1.35 -13.05 1.44
CA PHE A 98 0.59 -12.44 0.35
C PHE A 98 1.49 -11.72 -0.67
N TYR A 99 2.66 -11.27 -0.22
CA TYR A 99 3.67 -10.59 -1.02
C TYR A 99 4.97 -11.39 -1.07
N SER A 100 5.49 -11.60 -2.29
CA SER A 100 6.78 -12.26 -2.50
C SER A 100 7.92 -11.46 -1.88
N GLY A 101 8.98 -12.16 -1.45
CA GLY A 101 10.22 -11.52 -0.97
C GLY A 101 10.87 -10.60 -2.01
N GLU A 102 10.72 -10.92 -3.30
CA GLU A 102 11.17 -10.06 -4.41
C GLU A 102 10.44 -8.72 -4.42
N GLU A 103 9.13 -8.74 -4.14
CA GLU A 103 8.28 -7.54 -4.14
C GLU A 103 8.59 -6.65 -2.93
N LYS A 104 8.82 -7.26 -1.77
CA LYS A 104 9.30 -6.55 -0.57
C LYS A 104 10.68 -5.92 -0.80
N THR A 105 11.59 -6.64 -1.46
CA THR A 105 12.93 -6.11 -1.81
C THR A 105 12.81 -4.95 -2.79
N PHE A 106 11.96 -5.07 -3.82
CA PHE A 106 11.69 -3.98 -4.76
C PHE A 106 11.19 -2.72 -4.04
N ILE A 107 10.26 -2.85 -3.09
CA ILE A 107 9.81 -1.70 -2.30
C ILE A 107 10.95 -1.09 -1.49
N LYS A 108 11.75 -1.90 -0.79
CA LYS A 108 12.90 -1.40 0.00
C LYS A 108 13.90 -0.61 -0.85
N ASP A 109 14.22 -1.12 -2.03
CA ASP A 109 15.20 -0.50 -2.93
C ASP A 109 14.67 0.81 -3.54
N ASN A 110 13.36 0.90 -3.80
CA ASN A 110 12.77 2.01 -4.53
C ASN A 110 12.06 3.05 -3.66
N ILE A 111 11.69 2.74 -2.42
CA ILE A 111 10.90 3.64 -1.56
C ILE A 111 11.66 4.91 -1.16
N TYR A 112 12.97 4.79 -0.92
CA TYR A 112 13.81 5.96 -0.63
C TYR A 112 13.95 6.87 -1.85
N GLN A 113 14.15 6.30 -3.03
CA GLN A 113 14.19 7.06 -4.28
C GLN A 113 12.83 7.74 -4.54
N ALA A 114 11.71 7.04 -4.30
CA ALA A 114 10.38 7.62 -4.38
C ALA A 114 10.22 8.81 -3.43
N LEU A 115 10.69 8.68 -2.18
CA LEU A 115 10.60 9.75 -1.19
C LEU A 115 11.40 10.98 -1.65
N ILE A 116 12.64 10.81 -2.11
CA ILE A 116 13.48 11.93 -2.57
C ILE A 116 12.81 12.69 -3.72
N GLN A 117 12.21 11.96 -4.67
CA GLN A 117 11.54 12.56 -5.82
C GLN A 117 10.24 13.28 -5.44
N VAL A 118 9.46 12.72 -4.51
CA VAL A 118 8.14 13.25 -4.15
C VAL A 118 8.22 14.33 -3.06
N CYS A 119 9.23 14.29 -2.20
CA CYS A 119 9.42 15.24 -1.08
C CYS A 119 9.32 16.73 -1.49
N PRO A 120 9.97 17.20 -2.57
CA PRO A 120 9.87 18.60 -2.98
C PRO A 120 8.55 18.96 -3.69
N VAL A 121 7.77 17.96 -4.14
CA VAL A 121 6.60 18.17 -5.01
C VAL A 121 5.28 18.05 -4.25
N SER A 122 5.17 17.10 -3.32
CA SER A 122 3.91 16.81 -2.62
C SER A 122 4.17 16.36 -1.19
N GLN A 123 3.98 17.29 -0.25
CA GLN A 123 4.05 17.01 1.17
C GLN A 123 3.08 15.92 1.68
N PRO A 124 1.79 15.86 1.27
CA PRO A 124 0.90 14.81 1.78
C PRO A 124 1.35 13.41 1.37
N VAL A 125 1.88 13.26 0.14
CA VAL A 125 2.39 11.99 -0.37
C VAL A 125 3.70 11.62 0.33
N SER A 126 4.60 12.58 0.55
CA SER A 126 5.88 12.33 1.23
C SER A 126 5.69 11.88 2.68
N GLN A 127 4.70 12.43 3.40
CA GLN A 127 4.35 11.99 4.75
C GLN A 127 3.86 10.53 4.78
N GLN A 128 3.05 10.10 3.80
CA GLN A 128 2.63 8.70 3.73
C GLN A 128 3.80 7.77 3.43
N LEU A 129 4.70 8.15 2.51
CA LEU A 129 5.91 7.37 2.22
C LEU A 129 6.86 7.27 3.43
N LEU A 130 7.00 8.34 4.20
CA LEU A 130 7.82 8.34 5.40
C LEU A 130 7.26 7.37 6.45
N GLU A 131 5.94 7.35 6.63
CA GLU A 131 5.30 6.38 7.53
C GLU A 131 5.46 4.95 7.01
N CYS A 132 5.38 4.70 5.69
CA CYS A 132 5.72 3.40 5.12
C CYS A 132 7.15 2.97 5.49
N ILE A 133 8.13 3.86 5.32
CA ILE A 133 9.53 3.57 5.67
C ILE A 133 9.68 3.26 7.15
N ARG A 134 9.00 4.03 8.01
CA ARG A 134 8.99 3.79 9.47
C ARG A 134 8.44 2.41 9.81
N LEU A 135 7.31 2.01 9.20
CA LEU A 135 6.72 0.68 9.40
C LEU A 135 7.67 -0.43 8.94
N ILE A 136 8.26 -0.29 7.75
CA ILE A 136 9.25 -1.25 7.23
C ILE A 136 10.43 -1.37 8.19
N ALA A 137 11.00 -0.23 8.63
CA ALA A 137 12.14 -0.21 9.53
C ALA A 137 11.83 -0.83 10.89
N LEU A 138 10.61 -0.62 11.42
CA LEU A 138 10.17 -1.20 12.69
C LEU A 138 10.05 -2.73 12.61
N HIS A 139 9.68 -3.27 11.46
CA HIS A 139 9.56 -4.72 11.25
C HIS A 139 10.89 -5.39 10.89
N ASP A 140 11.75 -4.75 10.09
CA ASP A 140 13.02 -5.33 9.64
C ASP A 140 14.16 -5.15 10.66
N TYR A 141 14.10 -4.19 11.58
CA TYR A 141 15.16 -3.94 12.58
C TYR A 141 14.75 -4.44 13.98
N PRO A 142 15.64 -5.05 14.79
CA PRO A 142 17.10 -5.22 14.62
C PRO A 142 17.54 -6.56 14.00
N SER A 143 16.63 -7.44 13.61
CA SER A 143 16.95 -8.83 13.24
C SER A 143 16.41 -9.21 11.86
N ARG A 144 16.94 -8.59 10.81
CA ARG A 144 16.95 -9.13 9.44
C ARG A 144 18.03 -8.50 8.59
#